data_AF-A0A7U9XI63-F1
#
_entry.id   AF-A0A7U9XI63-F1
#
_cell.length_a   1.000
_cell.length_b   1.000
_cell.length_c   1.000
_cell.angle_alpha   90.00
_cell.angle_beta   90.00
_cell.angle_gamma   90.00
#
_symmetry.space_group_name_H-M   'P 1'
#
loop_
_entity.id
_entity.type
_entity.pdbx_description
1 polymer ?
#
loop_
_entity_poly.entity_id
_entity_poly.type
_entity_poly.pdbx_seq_one_letter_code
_entity_poly.pdbx_strand_id
1 'polypeptide(L)' 'MSFLYESIKNYHPVNQQEKADKELMLRYMEENTNYLLRENQTAHFSASLWTVNRERTATLMVYHNIYNS' A
#
# COMPACT_ATOMS: atom_id res chain seq x y z
N MET A 1 -16.86 -9.62 0.09
CA MET A 1 -15.72 -8.70 0.34
C MET A 1 -14.69 -8.89 -0.76
N SER A 2 -13.95 -7.84 -1.16
CA SER A 2 -12.96 -7.93 -2.24
C SER A 2 -11.70 -8.71 -1.83
N PHE A 3 -10.94 -9.24 -2.79
CA PHE A 3 -9.66 -9.92 -2.53
C PHE A 3 -8.67 -9.02 -1.77
N LEU A 4 -8.63 -7.72 -2.13
CA LEU A 4 -7.79 -6.74 -1.46
C LEU A 4 -8.18 -6.57 0.01
N TYR A 5 -9.47 -6.48 0.31
CA TYR A 5 -9.95 -6.33 1.68
C TYR A 5 -9.52 -7.51 2.54
N GLU A 6 -9.74 -8.74 2.07
CA GLU A 6 -9.33 -9.94 2.81
C GLU A 6 -7.81 -10.02 2.96
N SER A 7 -7.05 -9.56 1.96
CA SER A 7 -5.59 -9.51 2.05
C SER A 7 -5.10 -8.54 3.13
N ILE A 8 -5.67 -7.33 3.20
CA ILE A 8 -5.36 -6.34 4.24
C ILE A 8 -5.83 -6.83 5.62
N LYS A 9 -7.03 -7.41 5.70
CA LYS A 9 -7.58 -7.96 6.94
C LYS A 9 -6.72 -9.07 7.53
N ASN A 10 -6.15 -9.94 6.69
CA ASN A 10 -5.31 -11.06 7.11
C ASN A 10 -3.81 -10.72 7.17
N TYR A 11 -3.42 -9.50 6.79
CA TYR A 11 -2.05 -9.02 6.97
C TYR A 11 -1.66 -9.00 8.45
N HIS A 12 -0.44 -9.41 8.78
CA HIS A 12 0.07 -9.43 10.16
C HIS A 12 1.06 -8.27 10.34
N PRO A 13 0.68 -7.17 11.03
CA PRO A 13 1.56 -6.04 11.23
C PRO A 13 2.82 -6.42 12.01
N VAL A 14 3.98 -5.98 11.55
CA VAL A 14 5.27 -6.23 12.22
C VAL A 14 5.67 -5.12 13.19
N ASN A 15 5.01 -3.97 13.14
CA ASN A 15 5.29 -2.82 14.00
C ASN A 15 4.02 -1.99 14.32
N GLN A 16 4.16 -0.96 15.16
CA GLN A 16 3.04 -0.10 15.58
C GLN A 16 2.46 0.72 14.42
N GLN A 17 3.32 1.15 13.49
CA GLN A 17 2.91 1.94 12.34
C GLN A 17 2.01 1.12 11.42
N GLU A 18 2.42 -0.10 11.05
CA GLU A 18 1.62 -1.00 10.22
C GLU A 18 0.29 -1.42 10.88
N LYS A 19 0.26 -1.53 12.21
CA LYS A 19 -0.99 -1.82 12.93
C LYS A 19 -1.99 -0.67 12.77
N ALA A 20 -1.53 0.56 12.98
CA ALA A 20 -2.35 1.75 12.81
C ALA A 20 -2.82 1.91 11.34
N ASP A 21 -1.92 1.69 10.38
CA ASP A 21 -2.22 1.73 8.95
C ASP A 21 -3.29 0.70 8.58
N LYS A 22 -3.13 -0.57 8.99
CA LYS A 22 -4.11 -1.62 8.72
C LYS A 22 -5.50 -1.26 9.25
N GLU A 23 -5.59 -0.75 10.48
CA GLU A 23 -6.85 -0.32 11.09
C GLU A 23 -7.48 0.86 10.33
N LEU A 24 -6.66 1.80 9.85
CA LEU A 24 -7.13 2.92 9.03
C LEU A 24 -7.60 2.46 7.64
N MET A 25 -6.82 1.61 6.97
CA MET A 25 -7.13 1.08 5.64
C MET A 25 -8.46 0.31 5.63
N LEU A 26 -8.70 -0.55 6.62
CA LEU A 26 -9.95 -1.31 6.72
C LEU A 26 -11.16 -0.39 6.95
N ARG A 27 -11.08 0.55 7.90
CA ARG A 27 -12.14 1.53 8.14
C ARG A 27 -12.42 2.36 6.89
N TYR A 28 -11.37 2.82 6.21
CA TYR A 28 -11.50 3.59 4.99
C TYR A 28 -12.23 2.82 3.88
N MET A 29 -11.93 1.54 3.72
CA MET A 29 -12.61 0.66 2.76
C MET A 29 -14.09 0.43 3.09
N GLU A 30 -14.44 0.37 4.38
CA GLU A 30 -15.83 0.23 4.83
C GLU A 30 -16.65 1.50 4.56
N GLU A 31 -16.04 2.68 4.69
CA GLU A 31 -16.69 3.98 4.52
C GLU A 31 -16.75 4.48 3.06
N ASN A 32 -15.86 4.00 2.18
CA ASN A 32 -15.67 4.58 0.85
C ASN A 32 -15.72 3.53 -0.26
N THR A 33 -16.86 3.33 -0.93
CA THR A 33 -17.00 2.31 -1.99
C THR A 33 -16.10 2.51 -3.22
N ASN A 34 -15.59 3.72 -3.44
CA ASN A 34 -14.69 4.10 -4.53
C ASN A 34 -13.20 4.12 -4.12
N TYR A 35 -12.81 3.39 -3.06
CA TYR A 35 -11.43 3.39 -2.51
C TYR A 35 -10.31 3.02 -3.51
N LEU A 36 -10.62 2.49 -4.70
CA LEU A 36 -9.66 2.18 -5.76
C LEU A 36 -9.51 3.29 -6.81
N LEU A 37 -10.43 4.24 -6.84
CA LEU A 37 -10.63 5.17 -7.94
C LEU A 37 -9.99 6.53 -7.59
N ARG A 38 -9.29 7.12 -8.56
CA ARG A 38 -8.59 8.41 -8.36
C ARG A 38 -9.54 9.60 -8.25
N GLU A 39 -10.80 9.41 -8.63
CA GLU A 39 -11.90 10.34 -8.40
C GLU A 39 -12.18 10.51 -6.90
N ASN A 40 -11.77 9.56 -6.05
CA ASN A 40 -11.75 9.78 -4.62
C ASN A 40 -10.64 10.79 -4.26
N GLN A 41 -11.07 11.99 -3.90
CA GLN A 41 -10.18 13.12 -3.59
C GLN A 41 -9.51 13.00 -2.21
N THR A 42 -9.97 12.08 -1.35
CA THR A 42 -9.42 11.87 -0.02
C THR A 42 -8.23 10.91 -0.07
N ALA A 43 -8.44 9.69 -0.60
CA ALA A 43 -7.39 8.69 -0.74
C ALA A 43 -7.79 7.58 -1.74
N HIS A 44 -6.80 6.88 -2.29
CA HIS A 44 -7.00 5.65 -3.05
C HIS A 44 -5.82 4.70 -2.83
N PHE A 45 -6.05 3.40 -3.03
CA PHE A 45 -4.98 2.41 -2.88
C PHE A 45 -3.96 2.49 -4.03
N SER A 46 -2.69 2.37 -3.66
CA SER A 46 -1.56 2.23 -4.56
C SER A 46 -0.81 0.94 -4.26
N ALA A 47 -0.01 0.47 -5.21
CA ALA A 47 0.91 -0.64 -5.01
C ALA A 47 2.33 -0.21 -5.36
N SER A 48 3.28 -0.59 -4.52
CA SER A 48 4.71 -0.41 -4.74
C SER A 48 5.38 -1.78 -4.80
N LEU A 49 6.46 -1.88 -5.57
CA LEU A 49 7.23 -3.11 -5.72
C LEU A 49 8.45 -3.07 -4.80
N TRP A 50 8.66 -4.14 -4.03
CA TRP A 50 9.93 -4.39 -3.34
C TRP A 50 10.74 -5.39 -4.15
N THR A 51 11.48 -4.89 -5.15
CA THR A 51 12.23 -5.72 -6.09
C THR A 51 13.66 -5.91 -5.61
N VAL A 52 14.05 -7.16 -5.32
CA VAL A 52 15.41 -7.51 -4.86
C VAL A 52 16.15 -8.36 -5.88
N ASN A 53 17.49 -8.27 -5.89
CA ASN A 53 18.32 -9.24 -6.62
C ASN A 53 18.21 -10.65 -5.99
N ARG A 54 18.68 -11.67 -6.71
CA ARG A 54 18.60 -13.08 -6.27
C ARG A 54 19.23 -13.30 -4.90
N GLU A 55 20.34 -12.63 -4.62
CA GLU A 55 21.11 -12.72 -3.37
C GLU A 55 20.47 -11.91 -2.23
N ARG A 56 19.44 -11.09 -2.51
CA ARG A 56 18.74 -10.22 -1.56
C ARG A 56 19.63 -9.19 -0.86
N THR A 57 20.65 -8.70 -1.57
CA THR A 57 21.62 -7.73 -1.08
C THR A 57 21.40 -6.32 -1.64
N ALA A 58 20.59 -6.19 -2.70
CA ALA A 58 20.27 -4.92 -3.34
C ALA A 58 18.79 -4.85 -3.73
N THR A 59 18.24 -3.63 -3.74
CA THR A 59 16.89 -3.32 -4.21
C THR A 59 16.95 -2.46 -5.46
N LEU A 60 16.04 -2.70 -6.42
CA LEU A 60 15.93 -1.88 -7.63
C LEU A 60 15.11 -0.63 -7.33
N MET A 61 15.74 0.53 -7.50
CA MET A 61 15.11 1.84 -7.40
C MET A 61 15.16 2.54 -8.77
N VAL A 62 14.23 3.45 -9.02
CA VAL A 62 14.24 4.30 -10.22
C VAL A 62 14.65 5.71 -9.81
N TYR A 63 15.57 6.29 -10.59
CA TYR A 63 15.95 7.70 -10.45
C TYR A 63 14.93 8.59 -11.16
N HIS A 64 14.39 9.55 -10.43
CA HIS A 64 13.36 10.47 -10.93
C HIS A 64 14.00 11.72 -11.54
N ASN A 65 14.12 11.76 -12.86
CA ASN A 65 14.76 12.87 -13.59
C ASN A 65 14.11 14.25 -13.35
N ILE A 66 12.79 14.31 -13.11
CA ILE A 66 12.09 15.60 -12.88
C ILE A 66 12.36 16.15 -11.47
N TYR A 67 12.57 15.27 -10.49
CA TYR A 67 12.83 15.66 -9.10
C TYR A 67 14.32 15.56 -8.73
N ASN A 68 15.14 15.07 -9.66
CA ASN A 68 16.57 14.84 -9.49
C ASN A 68 16.89 14.01 -8.23
N SER A 69 16.09 12.96 -7.98
CA SER A 69 16.10 12.12 -6.78
C SER A 69 15.92 10.65 -7.10
#